data_AF-A0A075GSX5-F1
#
_entry.id   AF-A0A075GSX5-F1
#
_cell.length_a   1.000
_cell.length_b   1.000
_cell.length_c   1.000
_cell.angle_alpha   90.00
_cell.angle_beta   90.00
_cell.angle_gamma   90.00
#
_symmetry.space_group_name_H-M   'P 1'
#
loop_
_entity.id
_entity.type
_entity.pdbx_description
1 polymer ?
#
loop_
_entity_poly.entity_id
_entity_poly.type
_entity_poly.pdbx_seq_one_letter_code
_entity_poly.pdbx_strand_id
1 'polypeptide(L)' 'MPVTDPEKKQIAQRARLHMKICFTCGARNPMSATRCRKCHNSYLRLKNKTLGIKKT' A
#
# COMPACT_ATOMS: atom_id res chain seq x y z
N MET A 1 -14.60 -2.74 -9.50
CA MET A 1 -15.55 -2.01 -8.63
C MET A 1 -15.40 -0.53 -8.89
N PRO A 2 -16.30 0.11 -9.65
CA PRO A 2 -16.31 1.56 -9.75
C PRO A 2 -16.98 2.06 -8.47
N VAL A 3 -16.18 2.32 -7.44
CA VAL A 3 -16.64 3.18 -6.34
C VAL A 3 -16.73 4.56 -6.99
N THR A 4 -17.93 5.08 -7.23
CA THR A 4 -18.14 6.39 -7.89
C THR A 4 -17.99 7.53 -6.89
N ASP A 5 -18.50 7.33 -5.67
CA ASP A 5 -18.48 8.31 -4.58
C ASP A 5 -17.04 8.72 -4.21
N PRO A 6 -16.71 10.03 -4.20
CA PRO A 6 -15.36 10.52 -3.95
C PRO A 6 -14.86 10.16 -2.54
N GLU A 7 -15.73 10.17 -1.53
CA GLU A 7 -15.37 9.83 -0.16
C GLU A 7 -15.00 8.35 -0.02
N LYS A 8 -15.83 7.46 -0.56
CA LYS A 8 -15.56 6.02 -0.55
C LYS A 8 -14.31 5.67 -1.36
N LYS A 9 -14.02 6.40 -2.45
CA LYS A 9 -12.76 6.27 -3.19
C LYS A 9 -11.55 6.59 -2.31
N GLN A 10 -11.59 7.69 -1.55
CA GLN A 10 -10.50 8.07 -0.66
C GLN A 10 -10.30 7.04 0.46
N ILE A 11 -11.37 6.54 1.07
CA ILE A 11 -11.30 5.49 2.10
C ILE A 11 -10.66 4.22 1.52
N ALA A 12 -11.11 3.79 0.34
CA ALA A 12 -10.56 2.62 -0.34
C ALA A 12 -9.07 2.81 -0.71
N GLN A 13 -8.71 3.99 -1.22
CA GLN A 13 -7.31 4.34 -1.50
C GLN A 13 -6.46 4.28 -0.23
N ARG A 14 -6.96 4.82 0.89
CA ARG A 14 -6.26 4.76 2.17
C ARG A 14 -6.04 3.34 2.65
N ALA A 15 -7.07 2.51 2.61
CA ALA A 15 -6.97 1.10 3.01
C ALA A 15 -6.01 0.28 2.13
N ARG A 16 -5.89 0.60 0.84
CA ARG A 16 -5.15 -0.23 -0.13
C ARG A 16 -3.75 0.26 -0.51
N LEU A 17 -3.49 1.56 -0.42
CA LEU A 17 -2.28 2.20 -0.92
C LEU A 17 -1.41 2.80 0.18
N HIS A 18 -1.98 3.20 1.32
CA HIS A 18 -1.20 3.77 2.45
C HIS A 18 -0.61 2.67 3.34
N MET A 19 0.34 1.92 2.80
CA MET A 19 1.05 0.85 3.51
C MET A 19 2.50 0.72 3.02
N LYS A 20 3.33 0.07 3.84
CA LYS A 20 4.68 -0.34 3.46
C LYS A 20 4.68 -1.79 2.99
N ILE A 21 5.52 -2.13 2.01
CA ILE A 21 5.73 -3.49 1.51
C ILE A 21 7.18 -3.86 1.78
N CYS A 22 7.43 -5.07 2.26
CA CYS A 22 8.79 -5.57 2.42
C CYS A 22 9.39 -5.98 1.07
N PHE A 23 10.66 -5.60 0.81
CA PHE A 23 11.35 -5.99 -0.42
C PHE A 23 11.70 -7.48 -0.47
N THR A 24 11.93 -8.11 0.67
CA THR A 24 12.36 -9.52 0.72
C THR A 24 11.18 -10.49 0.68
N CYS A 25 10.15 -10.27 1.51
CA CYS A 25 9.03 -11.21 1.64
C CYS A 25 7.70 -10.70 1.06
N GLY A 26 7.63 -9.46 0.58
CA GLY A 26 6.39 -8.88 0.02
C GLY A 26 5.27 -8.62 1.04
N ALA A 27 5.51 -8.82 2.34
CA ALA A 27 4.49 -8.60 3.36
C ALA A 27 4.04 -7.13 3.41
N ARG A 28 2.74 -6.92 3.61
CA ARG A 28 2.13 -5.60 3.86
C ARG A 28 2.28 -5.24 5.34
N ASN A 29 2.90 -4.12 5.61
CA ASN A 29 3.19 -3.60 6.95
C ASN A 29 2.52 -2.21 7.11
N PRO A 30 2.18 -1.82 8.35
CA PRO A 30 1.62 -0.50 8.60
C PRO A 30 2.62 0.62 8.26
N MET A 31 2.13 1.83 8.03
CA MET A 31 2.97 2.99 7.69
C MET A 31 3.97 3.36 8.80
N SER A 32 3.61 3.13 10.06
CA SER A 32 4.48 3.33 11.23
C SER A 32 5.53 2.22 11.42
N ALA A 33 5.49 1.13 10.64
CA ALA A 33 6.43 0.03 10.81
C ALA A 33 7.87 0.46 10.46
N THR A 34 8.79 0.13 11.36
CA THR A 34 10.26 0.20 11.17
C THR A 34 10.82 -1.13 10.68
N ARG A 35 10.18 -2.26 11.01
CA ARG A 35 10.59 -3.62 10.62
C ARG A 35 9.42 -4.41 10.04
N CYS A 36 9.71 -5.41 9.22
CA CYS A 36 8.69 -6.29 8.66
C CYS A 36 8.16 -7.27 9.72
N ARG A 37 6.83 -7.41 9.81
CA ARG A 37 6.15 -8.34 10.74
C ARG A 37 6.40 -9.84 10.50
N LYS A 38 7.02 -10.22 9.37
CA LYS A 38 7.18 -11.63 8.97
C LYS A 38 8.65 -12.06 8.95
N CYS A 39 9.51 -11.29 8.30
CA CYS A 39 10.94 -11.58 8.19
C CYS A 39 11.83 -10.71 9.10
N HIS A 40 11.25 -9.75 9.83
CA HIS A 40 11.95 -8.82 10.73
C HIS A 40 13.06 -7.97 10.10
N ASN A 41 13.20 -7.96 8.78
CA ASN A 41 14.11 -7.05 8.07
C ASN A 41 13.54 -5.61 8.06
N SER A 42 14.43 -4.63 8.04
CA SER A 42 14.11 -3.19 7.98
C SER A 42 13.91 -2.67 6.55
N TYR A 43 14.24 -3.47 5.53
CA TYR A 43 14.04 -3.12 4.12
C TYR A 43 12.56 -3.12 3.71
N LEU A 44 11.93 -1.96 3.89
CA LEU A 44 10.53 -1.68 3.59
C LEU A 44 10.45 -0.55 2.55
N ARG A 45 9.61 -0.71 1.53
CA ARG A 45 9.23 0.36 0.59
C ARG A 45 7.82 0.85 0.82
N LEU A 46 7.54 2.08 0.42
CA LEU A 46 6.18 2.56 0.28
C LEU A 46 5.50 1.87 -0.91
N LYS A 47 4.23 1.53 -0.76
CA LYS A 47 3.43 1.07 -1.89
C LYS A 47 3.20 2.24 -2.85
N ASN A 48 3.25 1.95 -4.15
CA ASN A 48 2.97 2.97 -5.16
C ASN A 48 1.53 3.47 -5.00
N LYS A 49 1.38 4.78 -4.87
CA LYS A 49 0.10 5.46 -4.68
C LYS A 49 -0.56 5.83 -6.00
N THR A 50 0.18 5.80 -7.12
CA THR A 50 -0.44 6.01 -8.42
C THR A 50 -1.28 4.78 -8.75
N LEU A 51 -2.59 4.98 -8.84
CA LEU A 51 -3.46 4.07 -9.58
C LEU A 51 -3.02 4.26 -11.02
N GLY A 52 -2.12 3.42 -11.51
CA GLY A 52 -1.67 3.49 -12.89
C GLY A 52 -2.92 3.54 -13.76
N ILE A 53 -3.16 4.70 -14.38
CA ILE A 53 -3.98 4.75 -15.58
C ILE A 53 -3.22 3.80 -16.48
N LYS A 54 -3.80 2.62 -16.77
CA LYS A 54 -3.29 1.80 -17.86
C LYS A 54 -3.35 2.76 -19.04
N LYS A 55 -2.19 3.23 -19.52
CA LYS A 55 -2.14 3.97 -20.77
C LYS A 55 -2.70 2.98 -21.79
N THR A 56 -3.92 3.24 -22.24
CA THR A 56 -4.52 2.54 -23.37
C THR A 56 -3.71 2.85 -24.62
#